data_AF-A0A496STY2-F1
#
_entry.id   AF-A0A496STY2-F1
#
_cell.length_a   1.000
_cell.length_b   1.000
_cell.length_c   1.000
_cell.angle_alpha   90.00
_cell.angle_beta   90.00
_cell.angle_gamma   90.00
#
_symmetry.space_group_name_H-M   'P 1'
#
loop_
_entity.id
_entity.type
_entity.pdbx_description
1 polymer ?
#
loop_
_entity_poly.entity_id
_entity_poly.type
_entity_poly.pdbx_seq_one_letter_code
_entity_poly.pdbx_strand_id
1 'polypeptide(L)'
;MPGQHTEHAFETAIEHYLTTAGGYEKGDREAFDPERGLFSQDVLAFIRETQPKEWDYLVNIQKEKAEETLLDDLCRALNSEYEG
;
A
#
# COMPACT_ATOMS: atom_id res chain seq x y z
N MET A 1 -4.22 -17.98 -33.57
CA MET A 1 -3.44 -18.55 -32.47
C MET A 1 -4.43 -18.93 -31.36
N PRO A 2 -4.60 -20.21 -31.02
CA PRO A 2 -5.46 -20.58 -29.90
C PRO A 2 -4.82 -20.03 -28.61
N GLY A 3 -5.53 -19.21 -27.85
CA GLY A 3 -5.05 -18.70 -26.55
C GLY A 3 -4.76 -17.20 -26.45
N GLN A 4 -4.80 -16.43 -27.55
CA GLN A 4 -4.58 -14.96 -27.50
C GLN A 4 -5.80 -14.15 -27.01
N HIS A 5 -6.95 -14.80 -26.82
CA HIS A 5 -8.19 -14.16 -26.32
C HIS A 5 -8.63 -14.73 -24.96
N THR A 6 -7.69 -15.20 -24.14
CA THR A 6 -7.99 -15.60 -22.76
C THR A 6 -7.77 -14.41 -21.83
N GLU A 7 -8.52 -14.34 -20.72
CA GLU A 7 -8.31 -13.33 -19.68
C GLU A 7 -6.87 -13.34 -19.18
N HIS A 8 -6.29 -14.52 -18.96
CA HIS A 8 -4.89 -14.66 -18.57
C HIS A 8 -3.91 -14.00 -19.56
N ALA A 9 -4.10 -14.18 -20.87
CA ALA A 9 -3.24 -13.55 -21.87
C ALA A 9 -3.39 -12.02 -21.87
N PHE A 10 -4.60 -11.54 -21.61
CA PHE A 10 -4.90 -10.12 -21.51
C PHE A 10 -4.28 -9.48 -20.25
N GLU A 11 -4.47 -10.10 -19.08
CA GLU A 11 -3.85 -9.68 -17.80
C GLU A 11 -2.33 -9.64 -17.91
N THR A 12 -1.72 -10.67 -18.51
CA THR A 12 -0.26 -10.73 -18.72
C THR A 12 0.22 -9.57 -19.58
N ALA A 13 -0.51 -9.22 -20.65
CA ALA A 13 -0.15 -8.12 -21.53
C ALA A 13 -0.27 -6.75 -20.83
N ILE A 14 -1.32 -6.57 -20.01
CA ILE A 14 -1.51 -5.36 -19.20
C ILE A 14 -0.38 -5.23 -18.19
N GLU A 15 -0.12 -6.27 -17.39
CA GLU A 15 0.93 -6.26 -16.38
C GLU A 15 2.30 -5.95 -17.00
N HIS A 16 2.62 -6.59 -18.13
CA HIS A 16 3.86 -6.35 -18.85
C HIS A 16 4.00 -4.89 -19.29
N TYR A 17 2.95 -4.31 -19.87
CA TYR A 17 2.99 -2.90 -20.29
C TYR A 17 3.15 -1.95 -19.11
N LEU A 18 2.36 -2.14 -18.04
CA LEU A 18 2.39 -1.27 -16.86
C LEU A 18 3.77 -1.26 -16.20
N THR A 19 4.41 -2.44 -16.12
CA THR A 19 5.72 -2.61 -15.47
C THR A 19 6.93 -2.24 -16.32
N THR A 20 6.78 -2.12 -17.64
CA THR A 20 7.89 -1.81 -18.56
C THR A 20 7.82 -0.42 -19.17
N ALA A 21 6.62 0.09 -19.43
CA ALA A 21 6.39 1.38 -20.09
C ALA A 21 5.45 2.30 -19.30
N GLY A 22 4.56 1.74 -18.46
CA GLY A 22 3.58 2.50 -17.69
C GLY A 22 4.12 3.17 -16.42
N GLY A 23 5.37 2.90 -16.03
CA GLY A 23 5.99 3.46 -14.83
C GLY A 23 5.46 2.86 -13.50
N TYR A 24 4.76 1.73 -13.58
CA TYR A 24 4.34 0.99 -12.39
C TYR A 24 5.41 -0.01 -11.98
N GLU A 25 5.47 -0.30 -10.69
CA GLU A 25 6.29 -1.38 -10.15
C GLU A 25 5.41 -2.58 -9.81
N LYS A 26 5.96 -3.78 -9.99
CA LYS A 26 5.26 -5.01 -9.61
C LYS A 26 5.30 -5.15 -8.09
N GLY A 27 4.14 -5.06 -7.44
CA GLY A 27 4.00 -5.27 -6.00
C GLY A 27 4.04 -6.75 -5.60
N ASP A 28 4.30 -6.99 -4.31
CA ASP A 28 4.16 -8.31 -3.69
C ASP A 28 2.74 -8.50 -3.17
N ARG A 29 2.04 -9.48 -3.73
CA ARG A 29 0.66 -9.81 -3.32
C ARG A 29 0.59 -10.26 -1.85
N GLU A 30 1.60 -10.95 -1.35
CA GLU A 30 1.60 -11.48 0.02
C GLU A 30 1.81 -10.38 1.07
N ALA A 31 2.30 -9.21 0.66
CA ALA A 31 2.44 -8.04 1.51
C ALA A 31 1.13 -7.25 1.68
N PHE A 32 0.08 -7.58 0.92
CA PHE A 32 -1.22 -6.95 1.06
C PHE A 32 -1.94 -7.45 2.31
N ASP A 33 -2.32 -6.54 3.19
CA ASP A 33 -3.15 -6.82 4.36
C ASP A 33 -4.64 -6.72 3.97
N PRO A 34 -5.37 -7.85 3.83
CA PRO A 34 -6.76 -7.83 3.42
C PRO A 34 -7.70 -7.32 4.52
N GLU A 35 -7.31 -7.38 5.80
CA GLU A 35 -8.15 -6.86 6.89
C GLU A 35 -8.13 -5.33 6.91
N ARG A 36 -6.95 -4.73 6.64
CA ARG A 36 -6.79 -3.27 6.55
C ARG A 36 -7.07 -2.71 5.16
N GLY A 37 -6.98 -3.55 4.12
CA GLY A 37 -7.09 -3.15 2.72
C GLY A 37 -5.88 -2.34 2.22
N LEU A 38 -4.69 -2.56 2.80
CA LEU A 38 -3.50 -1.74 2.56
C LEU A 38 -2.24 -2.60 2.40
N PHE A 39 -1.25 -2.08 1.70
CA PHE A 39 0.14 -2.55 1.78
C PHE A 39 0.80 -1.86 2.99
N SER A 40 0.62 -2.43 4.19
CA SER A 40 0.99 -1.78 5.45
C SER A 40 2.45 -1.30 5.50
N GLN A 41 3.37 -2.09 4.96
CA GLN A 41 4.79 -1.73 4.93
C GLN A 41 5.10 -0.58 3.98
N ASP A 42 4.43 -0.51 2.82
CA ASP A 42 4.61 0.57 1.86
C ASP A 42 4.13 1.91 2.44
N VAL A 43 2.99 1.89 3.14
CA VAL A 43 2.46 3.05 3.86
C VAL A 43 3.44 3.53 4.94
N LEU A 44 3.97 2.59 5.74
CA LEU A 44 4.95 2.91 6.78
C LEU A 44 6.24 3.47 6.19
N ALA A 45 6.76 2.87 5.13
CA ALA A 45 7.96 3.33 4.43
C ALA A 45 7.76 4.74 3.88
N PHE A 46 6.63 4.98 3.21
CA PHE A 46 6.28 6.30 2.68
C PHE A 46 6.21 7.37 3.78
N ILE A 47 5.58 7.08 4.91
CA ILE A 47 5.48 8.05 6.02
C ILE A 47 6.84 8.30 6.67
N ARG A 48 7.66 7.26 6.86
CA ARG A 48 9.03 7.42 7.38
C ARG A 48 9.90 8.28 6.48
N GLU A 49 9.78 8.11 5.16
CA GLU A 49 10.54 8.87 4.18
C GLU A 49 10.06 10.32 4.08
N THR A 50 8.75 10.53 4.03
CA THR A 50 8.17 11.86 3.79
C THR A 50 8.07 12.72 5.05
N GLN A 51 7.90 12.11 6.22
CA GLN A 51 7.60 12.78 7.49
C GLN A 51 8.44 12.19 8.65
N PRO A 52 9.78 12.21 8.56
CA PRO A 52 10.64 11.55 9.55
C PRO A 52 10.55 12.16 10.95
N LYS A 53 10.31 13.48 11.06
CA LYS A 53 10.23 14.16 12.37
C LYS A 53 8.98 13.75 13.14
N GLU A 54 7.85 13.70 12.44
CA GLU A 54 6.56 13.28 12.97
C GLU A 54 6.58 11.79 13.31
N TRP A 55 7.22 10.97 12.46
CA TRP A 55 7.47 9.56 12.74
C TRP A 55 8.29 9.36 14.02
N ASP A 56 9.42 10.06 14.16
CA ASP A 56 10.27 9.97 15.37
C ASP A 56 9.49 10.41 16.61
N TYR A 57 8.68 11.46 16.51
CA TYR A 57 7.81 11.90 17.61
C TYR A 57 6.82 10.80 18.02
N LEU A 58 6.15 10.18 17.04
CA LEU A 58 5.23 9.08 17.29
C LEU A 58 5.92 7.87 17.94
N VAL A 59 7.10 7.48 17.44
CA VAL A 59 7.91 6.39 17.99
C VAL A 59 8.33 6.68 19.43
N ASN A 60 8.68 7.93 19.76
CA ASN A 60 9.04 8.28 21.13
C ASN A 60 7.88 8.12 22.13
N ILE A 61 6.64 8.35 21.68
CA ILE A 61 5.44 8.26 22.53
C ILE A 61 4.94 6.81 22.61
N GLN A 62 4.75 6.17 21.46
CA GLN A 62 4.10 4.86 21.33
C GLN A 62 5.07 3.68 21.35
N LYS A 63 6.38 3.93 21.19
CA LYS A 63 7.47 2.94 21.21
C LYS A 63 7.19 1.80 20.22
N GLU A 64 7.17 0.56 20.70
CA GLU A 64 6.94 -0.66 19.92
C GLU A 64 5.56 -0.68 19.24
N LYS A 65 4.61 0.14 19.71
CA LYS A 65 3.25 0.23 19.15
C LYS A 65 3.08 1.31 18.09
N ALA A 66 4.15 2.02 17.73
CA ALA A 66 4.05 3.16 16.81
C ALA A 66 3.51 2.78 15.44
N GLU A 67 3.95 1.66 14.87
CA GLU A 67 3.46 1.15 13.58
C GLU A 67 1.97 0.81 13.63
N GLU A 68 1.57 -0.02 14.61
CA GLU A 68 0.18 -0.44 14.80
C GLU A 68 -0.75 0.76 15.03
N THR A 69 -0.34 1.69 15.92
CA THR A 69 -1.12 2.90 16.21
C THR A 69 -1.34 3.74 14.95
N LEU A 70 -0.29 3.95 14.14
CA LEU A 70 -0.40 4.75 12.92
C LEU A 70 -1.37 4.11 11.93
N LEU A 71 -1.26 2.80 11.72
CA LEU A 71 -2.13 2.06 10.80
C LEU A 71 -3.59 2.04 11.29
N ASP A 72 -3.81 1.86 12.59
CA ASP A 72 -5.15 1.91 13.19
C ASP A 72 -5.79 3.30 13.05
N ASP A 73 -5.04 4.35 13.36
CA ASP A 73 -5.52 5.73 13.23
C ASP A 73 -5.80 6.09 11.77
N LEU A 74 -4.95 5.63 10.83
CA LEU A 74 -5.17 5.80 9.39
C LEU A 74 -6.45 5.08 8.94
N CYS A 75 -6.60 3.80 9.27
CA CYS A 75 -7.80 3.04 8.94
C CYS A 75 -9.06 3.69 9.54
N ARG A 76 -8.99 4.18 10.78
CA ARG A 76 -10.11 4.91 11.41
C ARG A 76 -10.43 6.20 10.64
N ALA A 77 -9.43 6.95 10.21
CA ALA A 77 -9.63 8.18 9.45
C ALA A 77 -10.27 7.90 8.07
N LEU A 78 -9.76 6.90 7.35
CA LEU A 78 -10.30 6.49 6.05
C LEU A 78 -11.73 5.95 6.13
N ASN A 79 -12.08 5.28 7.23
CA ASN A 79 -13.42 4.74 7.48
C ASN A 79 -14.38 5.76 8.11
N SER A 80 -13.90 6.94 8.51
CA SER A 80 -14.76 7.96 9.10
C SER A 80 -15.66 8.59 8.03
N GLU A 81 -16.91 8.92 8.39
CA GLU A 81 -17.86 9.59 7.50
C GLU A 81 -17.53 11.09 7.31
N TYR A 82 -16.27 11.45 7.00
CA TYR A 82 -15.88 12.85 6.92
C TYR A 82 -16.64 13.58 5.79
N GLU A 83 -17.75 14.22 6.14
CA GLU A 83 -18.29 15.39 5.47
C GLU A 83 -17.23 16.49 5.61
N GLY A 84 -16.66 16.93 4.49
CA GLY A 84 -15.51 17.85 4.42
C GLY A 84 -15.57 19.09 5.29
#